data_AF-A0A1B6GX11-F1
#
_entry.id   AF-A0A1B6GX11-F1
#
_cell.length_a   1.000
_cell.length_b   1.000
_cell.length_c   1.000
_cell.angle_alpha   90.00
_cell.angle_beta   90.00
_cell.angle_gamma   90.00
#
_symmetry.space_group_name_H-M   'P 1'
#
loop_
_entity.id
_entity.type
_entity.pdbx_description
1 polymer ?
#
loop_
_entity_poly.entity_id
_entity_poly.type
_entity_poly.pdbx_seq_one_letter_code
_entity_poly.pdbx_strand_id
1 'polypeptide(L)'
;MGESKLFKQVKVSRKTDMCKRSDRKEKKFVEIPCPGAIQLYNQSMWGVDKLDFLITIYRTFIRSKKWTLRMIYHSIDLAVTNSLLECVKDATVLGVPKSQRLDLIHFRQHVFEALIRCNTVRGKKRGRPVKK
;
A
#
# COMPACT_ATOMS: atom_id res chain seq x y z
N MET A 1 -41.13 -25.50 15.06
CA MET A 1 -39.66 -25.51 14.94
C MET A 1 -39.27 -24.34 14.03
N GLY A 2 -38.74 -23.20 14.49
CA GLY A 2 -38.11 -22.92 15.78
C GLY A 2 -36.76 -22.21 15.64
N GLU A 3 -36.46 -21.49 14.55
CA GLU A 3 -35.22 -20.71 14.42
C GLU A 3 -35.45 -19.37 13.70
N SER A 4 -36.03 -18.40 14.42
CA SER A 4 -36.10 -17.01 13.96
C SER A 4 -35.97 -16.05 15.14
N LYS A 5 -34.99 -16.31 16.01
CA LYS A 5 -34.61 -15.41 17.10
C LYS A 5 -33.10 -15.46 17.28
N LEU A 6 -32.34 -14.68 16.52
CA LEU A 6 -30.95 -14.35 16.87
C LEU A 6 -30.40 -13.14 16.10
N PHE A 7 -31.20 -12.10 15.91
CA PHE A 7 -30.65 -10.75 15.75
C PHE A 7 -31.45 -9.82 16.65
N LYS A 8 -31.13 -9.86 17.95
CA LYS A 8 -31.51 -8.78 18.87
C LYS A 8 -30.96 -7.49 18.25
N GLN A 9 -31.86 -6.56 17.91
CA GLN A 9 -31.54 -5.20 17.55
C GLN A 9 -30.71 -4.59 18.68
N VAL A 10 -29.40 -4.56 18.50
CA VAL A 10 -28.55 -3.63 19.24
C VAL A 10 -28.91 -2.26 18.69
N LYS A 11 -29.65 -1.46 19.47
CA LYS A 11 -29.89 -0.05 19.20
C LYS A 11 -28.56 0.70 19.29
N VAL A 12 -27.76 0.63 18.23
CA VAL A 12 -26.62 1.53 18.04
C VAL A 12 -27.17 2.74 17.31
N SER A 13 -27.43 3.82 18.05
CA SER A 13 -27.77 5.14 17.51
C SER A 13 -26.54 5.74 16.82
N ARG A 14 -26.19 5.22 15.64
CA ARG A 14 -25.15 5.76 14.75
C ARG A 14 -25.70 5.68 13.33
N LYS A 15 -25.55 6.76 12.56
CA LYS A 15 -26.04 6.89 11.17
C LYS A 15 -25.81 5.59 10.38
N THR A 16 -26.87 4.94 9.96
CA THR A 16 -26.86 3.75 9.09
C THR A 16 -26.96 4.20 7.65
N ASP A 17 -25.94 3.89 6.85
CA ASP A 17 -25.96 4.14 5.41
C ASP A 17 -26.34 2.85 4.67
N MET A 18 -26.91 2.99 3.47
CA MET A 18 -27.38 1.83 2.69
C MET A 18 -26.22 1.24 1.90
N CYS A 19 -26.02 -0.08 1.99
CA CYS A 19 -24.99 -0.79 1.22
C CYS A 19 -25.61 -1.89 0.35
N LYS A 20 -25.14 -2.01 -0.89
CA LYS A 20 -25.54 -3.09 -1.79
C LYS A 20 -24.81 -4.36 -1.42
N ARG A 21 -25.56 -5.41 -1.08
CA ARG A 21 -25.04 -6.75 -0.79
C ARG A 21 -25.58 -7.73 -1.82
N SER A 22 -24.70 -8.54 -2.42
CA SER A 22 -25.13 -9.63 -3.30
C SER A 22 -25.75 -10.74 -2.46
N ASP A 23 -27.01 -11.07 -2.74
CA ASP A 23 -27.65 -12.26 -2.21
C ASP A 23 -27.44 -13.42 -3.19
N ARG A 24 -26.72 -14.44 -2.73
CA ARG A 24 -26.39 -15.62 -3.54
C ARG A 24 -27.60 -16.51 -3.81
N LYS A 25 -28.64 -16.46 -2.97
CA LYS A 25 -29.87 -17.24 -3.13
C LYS A 25 -30.75 -16.62 -4.22
N GLU A 26 -30.91 -15.30 -4.18
CA GLU A 26 -31.75 -14.59 -5.14
C GLU A 26 -31.00 -14.09 -6.38
N LYS A 27 -29.66 -14.24 -6.41
CA LYS A 27 -28.76 -13.72 -7.46
C LYS A 27 -28.99 -12.24 -7.77
N LYS A 28 -29.37 -11.47 -6.75
CA LYS A 28 -29.69 -10.04 -6.85
C LYS A 28 -28.90 -9.26 -5.82
N PHE A 29 -28.67 -7.98 -6.12
CA PHE A 29 -28.12 -7.06 -5.13
C PHE A 29 -29.27 -6.49 -4.30
N VAL A 30 -29.22 -6.72 -3.00
CA VAL A 30 -30.18 -6.22 -2.02
C VAL A 30 -29.53 -5.08 -1.25
N GLU A 31 -30.28 -4.01 -1.01
CA GLU A 31 -29.82 -2.89 -0.19
C GLU A 31 -30.09 -3.19 1.29
N ILE A 32 -29.02 -3.19 2.08
CA ILE A 32 -29.08 -3.54 3.51
C ILE A 32 -28.48 -2.38 4.31
N PRO A 33 -29.10 -1.98 5.44
CA PRO A 33 -28.50 -0.99 6.33
C PRO A 33 -27.16 -1.48 6.85
N CYS A 34 -26.10 -0.71 6.59
CA CYS A 34 -24.75 -1.04 7.01
C CYS A 34 -24.38 -0.23 8.26
N PRO A 35 -24.06 -0.90 9.38
CA PRO A 35 -23.53 -0.25 10.56
C PRO A 35 -22.28 0.57 10.24
N GLY A 36 -22.16 1.78 10.80
CA GLY A 36 -21.02 2.66 10.57
C GLY A 36 -19.65 2.03 10.88
N ALA A 37 -19.57 1.07 11.80
CA ALA A 37 -18.34 0.33 12.09
C ALA A 37 -17.83 -0.48 10.88
N ILE A 38 -18.74 -1.10 10.12
CA ILE A 38 -18.40 -1.89 8.93
C ILE A 38 -17.96 -0.96 7.79
N GLN A 39 -18.56 0.22 7.69
CA GLN A 39 -18.15 1.22 6.70
C GLN A 39 -16.74 1.72 6.96
N LEU A 40 -16.42 2.09 8.20
CA LEU A 40 -15.09 2.51 8.59
C LEU A 40 -14.05 1.42 8.29
N TYR A 41 -14.38 0.17 8.62
CA TYR A 41 -13.54 -0.97 8.27
C TYR A 41 -13.31 -1.04 6.75
N ASN A 42 -14.37 -1.06 5.95
CA ASN A 42 -14.29 -1.15 4.49
C ASN A 42 -13.55 0.04 3.86
N GLN A 43 -13.62 1.24 4.45
CA GLN A 43 -12.85 2.40 3.98
C GLN A 43 -11.35 2.24 4.26
N SER A 44 -10.99 1.72 5.44
CA SER A 44 -9.59 1.51 5.84
C SER A 44 -8.93 0.26 5.25
N MET A 45 -9.72 -0.76 4.89
CA MET A 45 -9.22 -2.10 4.54
C MET A 45 -8.22 -2.08 3.37
N TRP A 46 -8.50 -1.27 2.35
CA TRP A 46 -7.75 -1.25 1.09
C TRP A 46 -6.39 -0.56 1.17
N GLY A 47 -5.98 -0.04 2.34
CA GLY A 47 -4.70 0.65 2.50
C GLY A 47 -3.50 -0.27 2.28
N VAL A 48 -3.53 -1.44 2.91
CA VAL A 48 -2.44 -2.45 2.83
C VAL A 48 -2.42 -3.11 1.45
N ASP A 49 -3.58 -3.43 0.89
CA ASP A 49 -3.70 -4.09 -0.42
C ASP A 49 -3.10 -3.26 -1.56
N LYS A 50 -3.29 -1.93 -1.52
CA LYS A 50 -2.70 -1.02 -2.51
C LYS A 50 -1.17 -1.07 -2.46
N LEU A 51 -0.62 -1.07 -1.25
CA LEU A 51 0.82 -1.13 -1.05
C LEU A 51 1.39 -2.47 -1.50
N ASP A 52 0.73 -3.58 -1.14
CA ASP A 52 1.15 -4.92 -1.55
C ASP A 52 1.10 -5.09 -3.08
N PHE A 53 0.07 -4.53 -3.72
CA PHE A 53 -0.03 -4.46 -5.17
C PHE A 53 1.12 -3.67 -5.80
N LEU A 54 1.42 -2.46 -5.31
CA LEU A 54 2.50 -1.62 -5.82
C LEU A 54 3.89 -2.26 -5.66
N ILE A 55 4.12 -2.93 -4.52
CA ILE A 55 5.36 -3.69 -4.28
C ILE A 55 5.47 -4.84 -5.27
N THR A 56 4.36 -5.53 -5.56
CA THR A 56 4.36 -6.69 -6.46
C THR A 56 4.72 -6.31 -7.89
N ILE A 57 4.27 -5.14 -8.39
CA ILE A 57 4.54 -4.69 -9.78
C ILE A 57 6.05 -4.56 -10.05
N TYR A 58 6.81 -3.94 -9.14
CA TYR A 58 8.25 -3.68 -9.31
C TYR A 58 9.12 -4.36 -8.26
N ARG A 59 8.70 -5.55 -7.83
CA ARG A 59 9.39 -6.32 -6.79
C ARG A 59 10.83 -6.63 -7.17
N THR A 60 11.76 -6.38 -6.25
CA THR A 60 13.16 -6.73 -6.49
C THR A 60 13.40 -8.23 -6.32
N PHE A 61 13.71 -8.93 -7.42
CA PHE A 61 14.00 -10.37 -7.39
C PHE A 61 15.49 -10.63 -7.08
N ILE A 62 15.74 -11.30 -5.95
CA ILE A 62 17.08 -11.72 -5.53
C ILE A 62 17.20 -13.23 -5.66
N ARG A 63 18.24 -13.71 -6.34
CA ARG A 63 18.53 -15.15 -6.51
C ARG A 63 19.02 -15.85 -5.22
N SER A 64 19.28 -15.10 -4.16
CA SER A 64 19.86 -15.64 -2.92
C SER A 64 18.86 -16.47 -2.13
N LYS A 65 19.33 -17.60 -1.56
CA LYS A 65 18.53 -18.43 -0.64
C LYS A 65 18.33 -17.78 0.73
N LYS A 66 19.21 -16.84 1.13
CA LYS A 66 19.16 -16.17 2.44
C LYS A 66 17.88 -15.33 2.58
N TRP A 67 17.03 -15.69 3.54
CA TRP A 67 15.76 -15.01 3.79
C TRP A 67 15.92 -13.56 4.24
N THR A 68 17.00 -13.24 4.96
CA THR A 68 17.28 -11.88 5.45
C THR A 68 17.42 -10.87 4.31
N LEU A 69 18.03 -11.28 3.18
CA LEU A 69 18.12 -10.41 2.01
C LEU A 69 16.76 -10.11 1.41
N ARG A 70 15.85 -11.10 1.35
CA ARG A 70 14.47 -10.87 0.90
C ARG A 70 13.76 -9.84 1.79
N MET A 71 13.96 -9.91 3.10
CA MET A 71 13.39 -8.92 4.04
C MET A 71 13.96 -7.51 3.82
N ILE A 72 15.28 -7.37 3.70
CA ILE A 72 15.91 -6.06 3.49
C ILE A 72 15.39 -5.37 2.23
N TYR A 73 15.34 -6.10 1.10
CA TYR A 73 14.87 -5.51 -0.14
C TYR A 73 13.37 -5.24 -0.13
N HIS A 74 12.58 -6.09 0.53
CA HIS A 74 11.17 -5.80 0.76
C HIS A 74 10.98 -4.51 1.56
N SER A 75 11.77 -4.28 2.61
CA SER A 75 11.73 -3.02 3.37
C SER A 75 12.11 -1.79 2.52
N ILE A 76 13.06 -1.93 1.59
CA ILE A 76 13.41 -0.86 0.64
C ILE A 76 12.25 -0.60 -0.32
N ASP A 77 11.68 -1.65 -0.93
CA ASP A 77 10.54 -1.54 -1.84
C ASP A 77 9.32 -0.90 -1.12
N LEU A 78 9.11 -1.25 0.15
CA LEU A 78 8.10 -0.66 1.03
C LEU A 78 8.35 0.85 1.26
N ALA A 79 9.58 1.22 1.63
CA ALA A 79 9.94 2.61 1.90
C ALA A 79 9.79 3.50 0.65
N VAL A 80 10.23 3.02 -0.51
CA VAL A 80 10.13 3.77 -1.77
C VAL A 80 8.67 3.95 -2.20
N THR A 81 7.86 2.88 -2.08
CA THR A 81 6.43 2.94 -2.42
C THR A 81 5.68 3.91 -1.49
N ASN A 82 5.96 3.86 -0.19
CA ASN A 82 5.38 4.80 0.77
C ASN A 82 5.79 6.24 0.49
N SER A 83 7.06 6.47 0.16
CA SER A 83 7.56 7.82 -0.16
C SER A 83 6.88 8.40 -1.40
N LEU A 84 6.58 7.56 -2.41
CA LEU A 84 5.80 7.99 -3.57
C LEU A 84 4.37 8.36 -3.19
N LEU A 85 3.70 7.52 -2.38
CA LEU A 85 2.34 7.81 -1.93
C LEU A 85 2.27 9.14 -1.18
N GLU A 86 3.26 9.42 -0.34
CA GLU A 86 3.36 10.70 0.37
C GLU A 86 3.60 11.86 -0.61
N CYS A 87 4.55 11.72 -1.54
CA CYS A 87 4.80 12.72 -2.58
C CYS A 87 3.55 13.01 -3.43
N VAL A 88 2.75 11.99 -3.74
CA VAL A 88 1.49 12.15 -4.46
C VAL A 88 0.45 12.89 -3.63
N LYS A 89 0.37 12.64 -2.31
CA LYS A 89 -0.50 13.41 -1.41
C LYS A 89 -0.04 14.86 -1.34
N ASP A 90 1.25 15.12 -1.18
CA ASP A 90 1.78 16.48 -1.14
C ASP A 90 1.50 17.22 -2.46
N ALA A 91 1.71 16.55 -3.60
CA ALA A 91 1.35 17.07 -4.92
C ALA A 91 -0.15 17.37 -5.05
N THR A 92 -1.04 16.61 -4.40
CA THR A 92 -2.48 16.96 -4.36
C THR A 92 -2.75 18.22 -3.55
N VAL A 93 -2.08 18.38 -2.41
CA VAL A 93 -2.25 19.55 -1.54
C VAL A 93 -1.72 20.82 -2.23
N LEU A 94 -0.62 20.71 -2.98
CA LEU A 94 -0.02 21.81 -3.73
C LEU A 94 -0.70 22.10 -5.08
N GLY A 95 -1.76 21.36 -5.44
CA GLY A 95 -2.49 21.59 -6.69
C GLY A 95 -1.75 21.17 -7.96
N VAL A 96 -0.73 20.30 -7.85
CA VAL A 96 0.05 19.83 -9.00
C VAL A 96 -0.81 18.92 -9.89
N PRO A 97 -0.89 19.20 -11.20
CA PRO A 97 -1.70 18.41 -12.13
C PRO A 97 -1.18 16.98 -12.24
N LYS A 98 -2.09 16.03 -12.49
CA LYS A 98 -1.76 14.60 -12.59
C LYS A 98 -0.70 14.30 -13.66
N SER A 99 -0.66 15.09 -14.73
CA SER A 99 0.31 14.97 -15.83
C SER A 99 1.76 15.19 -15.40
N GLN A 100 1.99 15.91 -14.30
CA GLN A 100 3.34 16.18 -13.78
C GLN A 100 3.74 15.22 -12.65
N ARG A 101 2.86 14.28 -12.28
CA ARG A 101 3.16 13.30 -11.22
C ARG A 101 3.99 12.17 -11.78
N LEU A 102 4.99 11.74 -11.01
CA LEU A 102 5.85 10.64 -11.40
C LEU A 102 5.13 9.31 -11.20
N ASP A 103 5.22 8.43 -12.20
CA ASP A 103 4.88 7.02 -12.06
C ASP A 103 5.90 6.31 -11.15
N LEU A 104 5.48 5.17 -10.60
CA LEU A 104 6.30 4.40 -9.66
C LEU A 104 7.68 4.03 -10.22
N ILE A 105 7.79 3.66 -11.49
CA ILE A 105 9.08 3.35 -12.13
C ILE A 105 9.99 4.58 -12.23
N HIS A 106 9.44 5.72 -12.65
CA HIS A 106 10.20 6.96 -12.81
C HIS A 106 10.66 7.49 -11.45
N PHE A 107 9.79 7.41 -10.43
CA PHE A 107 10.16 7.74 -9.06
C PHE A 107 11.30 6.85 -8.55
N ARG A 108 11.22 5.54 -8.76
CA ARG A 108 12.30 4.60 -8.40
C ARG A 108 13.62 4.94 -9.08
N GLN A 109 13.58 5.26 -10.38
CA GLN A 109 14.76 5.69 -11.14
C GLN A 109 15.35 6.99 -10.56
N HIS A 110 14.53 7.99 -10.26
CA HIS A 110 14.99 9.23 -9.62
C HIS A 110 15.66 8.99 -8.27
N VAL A 111 15.07 8.15 -7.42
CA VAL A 111 15.66 7.76 -6.13
C VAL A 111 17.01 7.08 -6.34
N PHE A 112 17.10 6.15 -7.31
CA PHE A 112 18.35 5.45 -7.62
C PHE A 112 19.45 6.40 -8.11
N GLU A 113 19.12 7.29 -9.06
CA GLU A 113 20.03 8.32 -9.56
C GLU A 113 20.53 9.25 -8.45
N ALA A 114 19.62 9.70 -7.57
CA ALA A 114 19.97 10.52 -6.42
C ALA A 114 20.95 9.80 -5.48
N LEU A 115 20.70 8.51 -5.19
CA LEU A 115 21.58 7.69 -4.34
C LEU A 115 22.96 7.45 -4.96
N ILE A 116 23.03 7.21 -6.28
CA ILE A 116 24.31 7.07 -6.99
C ILE A 116 25.12 8.35 -6.86
N ARG A 117 24.50 9.49 -7.18
CA ARG A 117 25.16 10.81 -7.12
C ARG A 117 25.65 11.14 -5.71
N CYS A 118 24.89 10.78 -4.68
CA CYS A 118 25.33 10.96 -3.29
C CYS A 118 26.52 10.06 -2.90
N ASN A 119 26.71 8.92 -3.57
CA ASN A 119 27.77 7.97 -3.25
C ASN A 119 29.11 8.29 -3.94
N THR A 120 29.10 9.00 -5.08
CA THR A 120 30.32 9.37 -5.82
C THR A 120 31.13 10.49 -5.15
N VAL A 121 30.52 11.24 -4.23
CA VAL A 121 31.19 12.34 -3.49
C VAL A 121 32.05 11.81 -2.33
N ARG A 122 31.94 10.53 -1.96
CA ARG A 122 32.76 9.93 -0.89
C ARG A 122 34.11 9.51 -1.46
N GLY A 123 35.18 10.13 -0.95
CA GLY A 123 36.57 10.01 -1.41
C GLY A 123 37.11 8.58 -1.53
N LYS A 124 38.27 8.48 -2.21
CA LYS A 124 38.97 7.24 -2.64
C LYS A 124 38.70 6.03 -1.73
N LYS A 125 38.09 4.98 -2.29
CA LYS A 125 37.90 3.70 -1.62
C LYS A 125 39.26 3.15 -1.17
N ARG A 126 39.41 2.81 0.12
CA ARG A 126 40.57 2.04 0.61
C ARG A 126 40.61 0.71 -0.16
N GLY A 127 41.67 0.50 -0.93
CA GLY A 127 41.89 -0.70 -1.71
C GLY A 127 42.05 -1.94 -0.82
N ARG A 128 42.08 -3.12 -1.46
CA ARG A 128 42.42 -4.39 -0.79
C ARG A 128 43.78 -4.20 -0.08
N PRO A 129 43.90 -4.51 1.22
CA PRO A 129 45.18 -4.45 1.89
C PRO A 129 46.14 -5.41 1.18
N VAL A 130 47.27 -4.88 0.71
CA VAL A 130 48.34 -5.69 0.15
C VAL A 130 48.94 -6.47 1.31
N LYS A 131 49.03 -7.80 1.19
CA LYS A 131 49.73 -8.61 2.20
C LYS A 131 51.20 -8.19 2.20
N LYS A 132 51.75 -7.92 3.38
CA LYS A 132 53.19 -7.85 3.61
C LYS A 132 53.81 -9.23 3.52
#